data_AF-A0A800F1I3-F1
#
_entry.id   AF-A0A800F1I3-F1
#
_cell.length_a   1.000
_cell.length_b   1.000
_cell.length_c   1.000
_cell.angle_alpha   90.00
_cell.angle_beta   90.00
_cell.angle_gamma   90.00
#
_symmetry.space_group_name_H-M   'P 1'
#
loop_
_entity.id
_entity.type
_entity.pdbx_description
1 polymer ?
#
loop_
_entity_poly.entity_id
_entity_poly.type
_entity_poly.pdbx_seq_one_letter_code
_entity_poly.pdbx_strand_id
1 'polypeptide(L)'
;MAGYDGAGIYGSYLLGKGWGNSYFSGELGLYLRNNGFSNDLSALLEYGRKWKVLKKEMWLVFVLNILQPINVGDYDNDLRYYTGLYASKTKYISPGLKLNYNILKNFWVNMSSFAALNAHLGGKAPILNISLAYKW
;
A
#
# COMPACT_ATOMS: atom_id res chain seq x y z
N MET A 1 -17.78 -6.68 -22.01
CA MET A 1 -16.31 -6.82 -21.95
C MET A 1 -15.75 -5.53 -21.37
N ALA A 2 -15.41 -5.50 -20.09
CA ALA A 2 -14.80 -4.33 -19.45
C ALA A 2 -13.29 -4.42 -19.62
N GLY A 3 -12.80 -4.05 -20.81
CA GLY A 3 -11.37 -3.91 -21.03
C GLY A 3 -10.86 -2.67 -20.32
N TYR A 4 -9.81 -2.81 -19.52
CA TYR A 4 -9.02 -1.66 -19.07
C TYR A 4 -8.33 -1.05 -20.28
N ASP A 5 -9.00 -0.10 -20.91
CA ASP A 5 -8.43 0.72 -21.98
C ASP A 5 -7.79 1.95 -21.34
N GLY A 6 -6.69 1.72 -20.63
CA GLY A 6 -5.94 2.75 -19.93
C GLY A 6 -4.49 2.32 -19.79
N ALA A 7 -3.58 3.26 -20.00
CA ALA A 7 -2.17 3.12 -19.71
C ALA A 7 -1.77 4.17 -18.67
N GLY A 8 -0.79 3.82 -17.84
CA GLY A 8 -0.27 4.76 -16.87
C GLY A 8 1.17 4.47 -16.51
N ILE A 9 1.81 5.50 -15.99
CA ILE A 9 3.17 5.44 -15.47
C ILE A 9 3.11 5.84 -14.00
N TYR A 10 3.69 4.99 -13.16
CA TYR A 10 3.89 5.28 -11.75
C TYR A 10 5.36 5.59 -11.52
N GLY A 11 5.63 6.80 -11.05
CA GLY A 11 6.96 7.20 -10.58
C GLY A 11 6.89 7.43 -9.08
N SER A 12 7.84 6.86 -8.33
CA SER A 12 7.94 7.12 -6.90
C SER A 12 9.36 7.34 -6.44
N TYR A 13 9.47 8.02 -5.31
CA TYR A 13 10.71 8.30 -4.63
C TYR A 13 10.59 7.81 -3.19
N LEU A 14 11.49 6.90 -2.82
CA LEU A 14 11.56 6.30 -1.49
C LEU A 14 12.80 6.80 -0.77
N LEU A 15 12.59 7.29 0.45
CA LEU A 15 13.64 7.66 1.39
C LEU A 15 13.45 6.91 2.69
N GLY A 16 14.54 6.48 3.30
CA GLY A 16 14.47 5.85 4.61
C GLY A 16 15.79 5.89 5.36
N LYS A 17 15.69 5.74 6.68
CA LYS A 17 16.83 5.66 7.58
C LYS A 17 16.59 4.59 8.63
N GLY A 18 17.64 3.79 8.89
CA GLY A 18 17.66 2.79 9.94
C GLY A 18 18.54 3.21 11.12
N TRP A 19 18.14 2.79 12.32
CA TRP A 19 18.87 2.96 13.59
C TRP A 19 19.04 1.62 14.31
N GLY A 20 19.51 0.60 13.58
CA GLY A 20 19.80 -0.75 14.09
C GLY A 20 18.55 -1.59 14.42
N ASN A 21 17.77 -1.16 15.42
CA ASN A 21 16.55 -1.84 15.86
C ASN A 21 15.26 -1.10 15.46
N SER A 22 15.36 0.01 14.73
CA SER A 22 14.22 0.69 14.15
C SER A 22 14.56 1.22 12.77
N TYR A 23 13.54 1.49 11.97
CA TYR A 23 13.67 2.24 10.74
C TYR A 23 12.47 3.15 10.56
N PHE A 24 12.68 4.22 9.80
CA PHE A 24 11.61 5.01 9.23
C PHE A 24 11.82 5.10 7.72
N SER A 25 10.75 4.93 6.96
CA SER A 25 10.77 5.17 5.51
C SER A 25 9.53 5.91 5.06
N GLY A 26 9.69 6.76 4.07
CA GLY A 26 8.63 7.44 3.37
C GLY A 26 8.77 7.22 1.87
N GLU A 27 7.67 6.98 1.19
CA GLU A 27 7.58 6.95 -0.26
C GLU A 27 6.55 7.99 -0.69
N LEU A 28 6.92 8.81 -1.67
CA LEU A 28 6.02 9.70 -2.39
C LEU A 28 5.97 9.26 -3.83
N GLY A 29 4.77 9.06 -4.35
CA GLY A 29 4.55 8.58 -5.70
C GLY A 29 3.50 9.38 -6.45
N LEU A 30 3.65 9.43 -7.75
CA LEU A 30 2.75 10.07 -8.69
C LEU A 30 2.35 9.05 -9.74
N TYR A 31 1.05 8.82 -9.86
CA TYR A 31 0.48 7.98 -10.89
C TYR A 31 -0.16 8.86 -11.97
N LEU A 32 0.42 8.86 -13.16
CA LEU A 32 -0.15 9.50 -14.34
C LEU A 32 -0.83 8.45 -15.20
N ARG A 33 -2.12 8.65 -15.51
CA ARG A 33 -2.94 7.72 -16.31
C ARG A 33 -3.64 8.49 -17.43
N ASN A 34 -3.80 7.85 -18.59
CA ASN A 34 -4.51 8.43 -19.73
C ASN A 34 -6.01 8.04 -19.72
N ASN A 35 -6.72 8.29 -20.83
CA ASN A 35 -8.09 7.81 -21.08
C ASN A 35 -9.12 8.19 -20.00
N GLY A 36 -9.02 9.43 -19.50
CA GLY A 36 -9.98 9.98 -18.53
C GLY A 36 -9.85 9.41 -17.12
N PHE A 37 -8.81 8.63 -16.81
CA PHE A 37 -8.54 8.17 -15.44
C PHE A 37 -7.98 9.32 -14.57
N SER A 38 -8.20 9.24 -13.26
CA SER A 38 -7.58 10.17 -12.31
C SER A 38 -6.07 10.00 -12.28
N ASN A 39 -5.33 11.09 -12.17
CA ASN A 39 -3.95 11.06 -11.71
C ASN A 39 -3.94 11.14 -10.19
N ASP A 40 -3.12 10.30 -9.56
CA ASP A 40 -3.12 10.16 -8.11
C ASP A 40 -1.75 10.49 -7.54
N LEU A 41 -1.75 11.23 -6.43
CA LEU A 41 -0.62 11.32 -5.53
C LEU A 41 -0.76 10.22 -4.47
N SER A 42 0.30 9.46 -4.27
CA SER A 42 0.40 8.46 -3.21
C SER A 42 1.48 8.84 -2.21
N ALA A 43 1.23 8.62 -0.92
CA ALA A 43 2.26 8.67 0.10
C ALA A 43 2.19 7.41 0.97
N LEU A 44 3.33 6.82 1.28
CA LEU A 44 3.45 5.68 2.19
C LEU A 44 4.47 6.03 3.25
N LEU A 45 4.06 6.02 4.52
CA LEU A 45 4.98 6.17 5.65
C LEU A 45 5.04 4.85 6.41
N GLU A 46 6.25 4.42 6.75
CA GLU A 46 6.47 3.24 7.58
C GLU A 46 7.41 3.57 8.73
N TYR A 47 7.04 3.09 9.92
CA TYR A 47 7.94 3.01 11.06
C TYR A 47 8.01 1.57 11.53
N GLY A 48 9.19 0.97 11.42
CA GLY A 48 9.44 -0.39 11.85
C GLY A 48 10.29 -0.44 13.10
N ARG A 49 9.98 -1.37 14.00
CA ARG A 49 10.83 -1.72 15.14
C ARG A 49 11.09 -3.22 15.17
N LYS A 50 12.36 -3.57 15.36
CA LYS A 50 12.84 -4.94 15.52
C LYS A 50 12.71 -5.37 16.97
N TRP A 51 12.20 -6.58 17.14
CA TRP A 51 12.03 -7.29 18.39
C TRP A 51 12.67 -8.66 18.29
N LYS A 52 13.10 -9.21 19.43
CA LYS A 52 13.52 -10.61 19.51
C LYS A 52 12.44 -11.40 20.25
N VAL A 53 11.84 -12.36 19.57
CA VAL A 53 10.82 -13.26 20.13
C VAL A 53 11.32 -14.69 19.96
N LEU A 54 11.46 -15.45 21.05
CA LEU A 54 11.99 -16.82 21.03
C LEU A 54 13.35 -16.95 20.29
N LYS A 55 14.26 -15.98 20.51
CA LYS A 55 15.58 -15.87 19.84
C LYS A 55 15.53 -15.62 18.33
N LYS A 56 14.34 -15.38 17.77
CA LYS A 56 14.13 -15.03 16.36
C LYS A 56 13.81 -13.56 16.21
N GLU A 57 14.17 -12.99 15.06
CA GLU A 57 13.89 -11.60 14.76
C GLU A 57 12.44 -11.44 14.29
N MET A 58 11.78 -10.44 14.83
CA MET A 58 10.43 -10.02 14.46
C MET A 58 10.45 -8.52 14.20
N TRP A 59 9.88 -8.07 13.09
CA TRP A 59 9.62 -6.65 12.84
C TRP A 59 8.15 -6.38 13.02
N LEU A 60 7.84 -5.39 13.85
CA LEU A 60 6.52 -4.78 13.92
C LEU A 60 6.61 -3.42 13.23
N VAL A 61 5.75 -3.21 12.24
CA VAL A 61 5.77 -2.03 11.38
C VAL A 61 4.41 -1.37 11.41
N PHE A 62 4.38 -0.10 11.79
CA PHE A 62 3.22 0.76 11.57
C PHE A 62 3.33 1.39 10.19
N VAL A 63 2.22 1.40 9.46
CA VAL A 63 2.15 1.88 8.09
C VAL A 63 1.02 2.89 7.97
N LEU A 64 1.25 3.98 7.25
CA LEU A 64 0.21 4.92 6.86
C LEU A 64 0.26 5.08 5.34
N ASN A 65 -0.78 4.64 4.65
CA ASN A 65 -0.91 4.73 3.20
C ASN A 65 -1.95 5.78 2.84
N ILE A 66 -1.58 6.77 2.04
CA ILE A 66 -2.43 7.88 1.62
C ILE A 66 -2.51 7.86 0.11
N LEU A 67 -3.73 7.96 -0.42
CA LEU A 67 -4.00 8.15 -1.83
C LEU A 67 -4.91 9.36 -2.00
N GLN A 68 -4.48 10.31 -2.83
CA GLN A 68 -5.21 11.54 -3.10
C GLN A 68 -5.23 11.78 -4.62
N PRO A 69 -6.41 11.84 -5.25
CA PRO A 69 -6.51 12.22 -6.65
C PRO A 69 -6.12 13.69 -6.79
N ILE A 70 -5.26 13.98 -7.76
CA ILE A 70 -4.81 15.34 -8.14
C ILE A 70 -5.83 15.95 -9.09
N ASN A 71 -6.26 15.17 -10.09
CA ASN A 71 -7.36 15.51 -10.96
C ASN A 71 -8.42 14.40 -10.93
N VAL A 72 -9.66 14.85 -11.01
CA VAL A 72 -10.81 13.98 -11.07
C VAL A 72 -10.97 13.58 -12.53
N GLY A 73 -10.69 12.31 -12.82
CA GLY A 73 -10.95 11.74 -14.13
C GLY A 73 -12.45 11.76 -14.43
N ASP A 74 -12.79 11.99 -15.69
CA ASP A 74 -14.15 12.00 -16.21
C ASP A 74 -14.58 10.62 -16.73
N TYR A 75 -13.67 9.64 -16.77
CA TYR A 75 -14.02 8.26 -17.02
C TYR A 75 -15.13 7.91 -16.02
N ASP A 76 -16.28 7.45 -16.52
CA ASP A 76 -17.35 6.84 -15.74
C ASP A 76 -17.70 5.47 -16.32
N ASN A 77 -17.88 4.47 -15.46
CA ASN A 77 -18.24 3.13 -15.87
C ASN A 77 -19.20 2.59 -14.82
N ASP A 78 -20.47 2.42 -15.22
CA ASP A 78 -21.55 2.00 -14.34
C ASP A 78 -21.28 0.64 -13.65
N LEU A 79 -20.31 -0.15 -14.14
CA LEU A 79 -19.90 -1.44 -13.57
C LEU A 79 -18.84 -1.36 -12.45
N ARG A 80 -18.34 -0.16 -12.10
CA ARG A 80 -17.29 0.03 -11.07
C ARG A 80 -17.61 -0.58 -9.72
N TYR A 81 -18.89 -0.49 -9.32
CA TYR A 81 -19.37 -1.02 -8.05
C TYR A 81 -19.25 -2.55 -7.96
N TYR A 82 -19.32 -3.24 -9.10
CA TYR A 82 -19.23 -4.70 -9.14
C TYR A 82 -17.79 -5.21 -9.24
N THR A 83 -16.91 -4.48 -9.93
CA THR A 83 -15.55 -4.95 -10.15
C THR A 83 -14.58 -4.53 -9.07
N GLY A 84 -14.82 -3.42 -8.34
CA GLY A 84 -13.87 -2.83 -7.39
C GLY A 84 -12.53 -2.38 -8.00
N LEU A 85 -12.30 -2.75 -9.26
CA LEU A 85 -11.24 -2.33 -10.15
C LEU A 85 -11.70 -1.04 -10.85
N TYR A 86 -10.73 -0.16 -11.14
CA TYR A 86 -10.94 1.03 -11.98
C TYR A 86 -11.76 2.15 -11.35
N ALA A 87 -11.79 2.24 -10.02
CA ALA A 87 -12.37 3.36 -9.29
C ALA A 87 -11.50 4.63 -9.45
N SER A 88 -11.86 5.48 -10.43
CA SER A 88 -11.42 6.87 -10.48
C SER A 88 -11.96 7.61 -9.25
N LYS A 89 -11.30 8.72 -8.84
CA LYS A 89 -11.70 9.56 -7.69
C LYS A 89 -11.53 8.90 -6.31
N THR A 90 -10.82 7.77 -6.24
CA THR A 90 -10.55 7.09 -4.97
C THR A 90 -9.62 7.91 -4.09
N LYS A 91 -10.09 8.29 -2.91
CA LYS A 91 -9.28 8.92 -1.87
C LYS A 91 -9.35 8.08 -0.60
N TYR A 92 -8.20 7.83 0.02
CA TYR A 92 -8.18 7.19 1.33
C TYR A 92 -6.95 7.59 2.16
N ILE A 93 -7.11 7.47 3.48
CA ILE A 93 -6.01 7.34 4.42
C ILE A 93 -6.15 5.96 5.07
N SER A 94 -5.11 5.14 5.01
CA SER A 94 -5.18 3.75 5.42
C SER A 94 -4.03 3.43 6.38
N PRO A 95 -4.27 3.53 7.70
CA PRO A 95 -3.33 2.99 8.66
C PRO A 95 -3.31 1.46 8.57
N GLY A 96 -2.15 0.89 8.85
CA GLY A 96 -1.94 -0.55 8.85
C GLY A 96 -0.84 -0.99 9.80
N LEU A 97 -0.83 -2.27 10.07
CA LEU A 97 0.19 -2.96 10.82
C LEU A 97 0.75 -4.10 9.98
N LYS A 98 2.07 -4.19 9.90
CA LYS A 98 2.77 -5.35 9.33
C LYS A 98 3.60 -6.02 10.42
N LEU A 99 3.60 -7.34 10.40
CA LEU A 99 4.42 -8.20 11.23
C LEU A 99 5.24 -9.08 10.31
N ASN A 100 6.56 -9.01 10.43
CA ASN A 100 7.48 -9.86 9.66
C ASN A 100 8.27 -10.71 10.65
N TYR A 101 8.10 -12.03 10.61
CA TYR A 101 8.70 -12.95 11.56
C TYR A 101 9.62 -13.96 10.87
N ASN A 102 10.85 -14.08 11.35
CA ASN A 102 11.82 -15.06 10.87
C ASN A 102 11.50 -16.44 11.48
N ILE A 103 10.87 -17.33 10.71
CA ILE A 103 10.54 -18.69 11.17
C ILE A 103 11.78 -19.59 11.09
N LEU A 104 12.50 -19.51 9.97
CA LEU A 104 13.72 -20.29 9.71
C LEU A 104 14.84 -19.34 9.31
N LYS A 105 16.10 -19.82 9.27
CA LYS A 105 17.28 -18.98 8.95
C LYS A 105 17.07 -18.08 7.74
N ASN A 106 16.40 -18.58 6.70
CA ASN A 106 16.20 -17.88 5.44
C ASN A 106 14.73 -17.56 5.12
N PHE A 107 13.78 -17.99 5.95
CA PHE A 107 12.35 -17.81 5.69
C PHE A 107 11.71 -16.80 6.62
N TRP A 108 10.98 -15.87 6.02
CA TRP A 108 10.19 -14.86 6.68
C TRP A 108 8.71 -15.05 6.36
N VAL A 109 7.87 -14.96 7.38
CA VAL A 109 6.42 -14.82 7.22
C VAL A 109 6.05 -13.38 7.46
N ASN A 110 5.30 -12.81 6.53
CA ASN A 110 4.80 -11.46 6.63
C ASN A 110 3.29 -11.52 6.75
N MET A 111 2.76 -10.90 7.79
CA MET A 111 1.33 -10.71 7.98
C MET A 111 1.07 -9.21 8.00
N SER A 112 0.06 -8.75 7.29
CA SER A 112 -0.33 -7.35 7.36
C SER A 112 -1.83 -7.17 7.38
N SER A 113 -2.24 -6.14 8.11
CA SER A 113 -3.62 -5.70 8.22
C SER A 113 -3.68 -4.21 7.93
N PHE A 114 -4.65 -3.80 7.11
CA PHE A 114 -4.90 -2.39 6.79
C PHE A 114 -6.36 -2.06 7.05
N ALA A 115 -6.61 -0.90 7.65
CA ALA A 115 -7.94 -0.32 7.76
C ALA A 115 -8.01 0.93 6.87
N ALA A 116 -9.18 1.28 6.34
CA ALA A 116 -9.40 2.57 5.68
C ALA A 116 -10.11 3.53 6.63
N LEU A 117 -9.45 4.65 6.94
CA LEU A 117 -10.03 5.80 7.63
C LEU A 117 -10.25 6.90 6.57
N ASN A 118 -11.48 7.36 6.41
CA ASN A 118 -11.84 8.40 5.43
C ASN A 118 -11.65 7.96 3.96
N ALA A 119 -12.50 7.01 3.54
CA ALA A 119 -12.59 6.56 2.16
C ALA A 119 -13.67 7.32 1.38
N HIS A 120 -13.34 7.81 0.19
CA HIS A 120 -14.31 8.39 -0.74
C HIS A 120 -14.28 7.62 -2.07
N LEU A 121 -15.44 7.11 -2.50
CA LEU A 121 -15.66 6.33 -3.74
C LEU A 121 -14.84 5.03 -3.88
N GLY A 122 -14.17 4.60 -2.81
CA GLY A 122 -13.44 3.34 -2.72
C GLY A 122 -12.70 3.27 -1.40
N GLY A 123 -13.23 2.50 -0.45
CA GLY A 123 -12.50 2.15 0.76
C GLY A 123 -11.68 0.91 0.54
N LYS A 124 -10.41 0.90 0.96
CA LYS A 124 -9.75 -0.37 1.23
C LYS A 124 -10.56 -1.05 2.35
N ALA A 125 -11.35 -2.06 1.99
CA ALA A 125 -11.91 -2.99 2.98
C ALA A 125 -10.77 -3.47 3.89
N PRO A 126 -11.04 -3.91 5.13
CA PRO A 126 -9.99 -4.50 5.96
C PRO A 126 -9.31 -5.63 5.19
N ILE A 127 -8.06 -5.40 4.80
CA ILE A 127 -7.27 -6.37 4.01
C ILE A 127 -6.35 -7.07 4.99
N LEU A 128 -6.48 -8.40 5.04
CA LEU A 128 -5.49 -9.27 5.64
C LEU A 128 -4.64 -9.87 4.51
N ASN A 129 -3.33 -9.66 4.58
CA ASN A 129 -2.39 -10.28 3.66
C ASN A 129 -1.40 -11.14 4.45
N ILE A 130 -1.15 -12.35 3.93
CA ILE A 130 -0.14 -13.27 4.43
C ILE A 130 0.78 -13.61 3.25
N SER A 131 2.08 -13.49 3.43
CA SER A 131 3.08 -13.83 2.40
C SER A 131 4.32 -14.47 2.99
N LEU A 132 5.05 -15.19 2.13
CA LEU A 132 6.34 -15.82 2.44
C LEU A 132 7.45 -15.12 1.68
N ALA A 133 8.58 -14.87 2.33
CA ALA A 133 9.78 -14.35 1.71
C ALA A 133 10.99 -15.23 2.03
N TYR A 134 11.82 -15.48 1.01
CA TYR A 134 13.06 -16.26 1.13
C TYR A 134 14.26 -15.34 0.92
N LYS A 135 15.22 -15.40 1.84
CA LYS A 135 16.51 -14.71 1.74
C LYS A 135 17.55 -15.67 1.16
N TRP A 136 18.03 -15.37 -0.04
CA TRP A 136 19.11 -16.07 -0.72
C TRP A 136 20.47 -15.76 -0.08
#